data_AF-A0A6S7KGE8-F1
#
_entry.id   AF-A0A6S7KGE8-F1
#
_cell.length_a   1.000
_cell.length_b   1.000
_cell.length_c   1.000
_cell.angle_alpha   90.00
_cell.angle_beta   90.00
_cell.angle_gamma   90.00
#
_symmetry.space_group_name_H-M   'P 1'
#
loop_
_entity.id
_entity.type
_entity.pdbx_description
1 polymer ?
#
loop_
_entity_poly.entity_id
_entity_poly.type
_entity_poly.pdbx_seq_one_letter_code
_entity_poly.pdbx_strand_id
1 'polypeptide(L)'
;MTLKSSDNDNTIAVDDPNSIADLFNTFFASVLHQDQTHPANETTITDENCLTDIELTVDDILPLLHSLNEHKATGLDGISNKILKETAE
;
A
#
# COMPACT_ATOMS: atom_id res chain seq x y z
N MET A 1 -21.62 -25.14 -24.64
CA MET A 1 -22.09 -23.97 -23.85
C MET A 1 -20.88 -23.46 -23.11
N THR A 2 -20.14 -22.53 -23.72
CA THR A 2 -18.85 -22.07 -23.19
C THR A 2 -19.12 -20.84 -22.34
N LEU A 3 -18.95 -20.98 -21.02
CA LEU A 3 -18.98 -19.87 -20.08
C LEU A 3 -17.75 -19.00 -20.37
N LYS A 4 -17.95 -17.83 -20.96
CA LYS A 4 -16.93 -16.77 -20.92
C LYS A 4 -16.89 -16.30 -19.47
N SER A 5 -15.82 -16.65 -18.76
CA SER A 5 -15.44 -15.93 -17.54
C SER A 5 -15.16 -14.50 -18.00
N SER A 6 -16.08 -13.60 -17.67
CA SER A 6 -15.82 -12.17 -17.78
C SER A 6 -14.90 -11.88 -16.60
N ASP A 7 -13.60 -12.01 -16.82
CA ASP A 7 -12.60 -11.51 -15.89
C ASP A 7 -12.84 -10.00 -15.83
N ASN A 8 -13.57 -9.60 -14.79
CA ASN A 8 -13.90 -8.24 -14.50
C ASN A 8 -12.61 -7.59 -13.98
N ASP A 9 -11.73 -7.28 -14.92
CA ASP A 9 -10.55 -6.45 -14.73
C ASP A 9 -11.02 -5.04 -14.43
N ASN A 10 -11.50 -4.85 -13.20
CA ASN A 10 -11.81 -3.55 -12.64
C ASN A 10 -10.53 -2.95 -12.07
N THR A 11 -9.44 -2.97 -12.85
CA THR A 11 -8.37 -2.00 -12.67
C THR A 11 -9.01 -0.66 -12.99
N ILE A 12 -9.46 0.04 -11.95
CA ILE A 12 -9.74 1.46 -12.06
C ILE A 12 -8.43 2.06 -12.59
N ALA A 13 -8.45 2.57 -13.82
CA ALA A 13 -7.33 3.30 -14.36
C ALA A 13 -7.18 4.56 -13.52
N VAL A 14 -6.31 4.48 -12.51
CA VAL A 14 -5.95 5.61 -11.67
C VAL A 14 -4.85 6.34 -12.43
N ASP A 15 -5.20 7.42 -13.11
CA ASP A 15 -4.30 8.16 -14.00
C ASP A 15 -4.19 9.66 -13.69
N ASP A 16 -4.93 10.15 -12.68
CA ASP A 16 -4.83 11.53 -12.19
C ASP A 16 -4.35 11.62 -10.73
N PRO A 17 -3.65 12.70 -10.36
CA PRO A 17 -3.07 12.86 -9.02
C PRO A 17 -4.08 12.78 -7.86
N ASN A 18 -5.33 13.23 -8.06
CA ASN A 18 -6.33 13.19 -6.99
C ASN A 18 -6.81 11.76 -6.77
N SER A 19 -7.08 11.02 -7.84
CA SER A 19 -7.45 9.60 -7.73
C SER A 19 -6.33 8.76 -7.12
N ILE A 20 -5.05 9.07 -7.42
CA ILE A 20 -3.91 8.43 -6.75
C ILE A 20 -3.92 8.73 -5.25
N ALA A 21 -4.07 10.00 -4.87
CA ALA A 21 -4.14 10.40 -3.46
C ALA A 21 -5.31 9.72 -2.73
N ASP A 22 -6.48 9.66 -3.34
CA ASP A 22 -7.66 9.01 -2.77
C ASP A 22 -7.46 7.50 -2.59
N LEU A 23 -6.77 6.83 -3.52
CA LEU A 23 -6.40 5.42 -3.40
C LEU A 23 -5.52 5.17 -2.17
N PHE A 24 -4.42 5.94 -2.03
CA PHE A 24 -3.53 5.82 -0.88
C PHE A 24 -4.25 6.14 0.43
N ASN A 25 -5.01 7.23 0.47
CA ASN A 25 -5.76 7.64 1.65
C ASN A 25 -6.77 6.58 2.08
N THR A 26 -7.51 6.01 1.12
CA THR A 26 -8.50 4.96 1.40
C THR A 26 -7.83 3.73 2.01
N PHE A 27 -6.72 3.27 1.42
CA PHE A 27 -6.01 2.11 1.93
C PHE A 27 -5.40 2.36 3.31
N PHE A 28 -4.61 3.43 3.47
CA PHE A 28 -3.93 3.70 4.74
C PHE A 28 -4.90 4.01 5.86
N ALA A 29 -5.99 4.71 5.59
CA ALA A 29 -7.06 4.86 6.57
C ALA A 29 -7.56 3.47 6.99
N SER A 30 -7.86 2.57 6.06
CA SER A 30 -8.40 1.24 6.39
C SER A 30 -7.50 0.39 7.31
N VAL A 31 -6.17 0.49 7.19
CA VAL A 31 -5.22 -0.31 7.99
C VAL A 31 -4.67 0.40 9.22
N LEU A 32 -4.68 1.74 9.24
CA LEU A 32 -4.19 2.55 10.36
C LEU A 32 -5.31 2.97 11.33
N HIS A 33 -6.58 2.67 11.02
CA HIS A 33 -7.66 2.86 12.00
C HIS A 33 -7.44 1.93 13.18
N GLN A 34 -7.10 2.53 14.31
CA GLN A 34 -7.08 1.86 15.60
C GLN A 34 -8.52 1.52 15.97
N ASP A 35 -8.87 0.23 15.99
CA ASP A 35 -10.19 -0.22 16.41
C ASP A 35 -10.38 0.11 17.90
N GLN A 36 -11.09 1.20 18.17
CA GLN A 36 -11.41 1.67 19.53
C GLN A 36 -12.35 0.72 20.28
N THR A 37 -12.89 -0.30 19.61
CA THR A 37 -13.89 -1.22 20.19
C THR A 37 -13.27 -2.46 20.83
N HIS A 38 -12.03 -2.79 20.50
CA HIS A 38 -11.27 -3.79 21.22
C HIS A 38 -10.43 -3.11 22.30
N PRO A 39 -10.58 -3.47 23.59
CA PRO A 39 -9.60 -3.04 24.58
C PRO A 39 -8.25 -3.52 24.05
N ALA A 40 -7.33 -2.57 23.81
CA ALA A 40 -5.96 -2.91 23.48
C ALA A 40 -5.54 -3.93 24.54
N ASN A 41 -5.21 -5.16 24.13
CA ASN A 41 -4.47 -6.03 25.01
C ASN A 41 -3.23 -5.22 25.35
N GLU A 42 -3.16 -4.72 26.58
CA GLU A 42 -2.06 -3.91 27.09
C GLU A 42 -0.82 -4.81 27.02
N THR A 43 -0.23 -4.87 25.84
CA THR A 43 1.08 -5.44 25.65
C THR A 43 1.97 -4.42 26.32
N THR A 44 2.57 -4.79 27.45
CA THR A 44 3.55 -3.94 28.11
C THR A 44 4.69 -3.74 27.12
N ILE A 45 4.67 -2.61 26.42
CA ILE A 45 5.75 -2.22 25.52
C ILE A 45 6.91 -1.82 26.43
N THR A 46 7.84 -2.74 26.64
CA THR A 46 9.14 -2.43 27.22
C THR A 46 10.04 -1.91 26.11
N ASP A 47 10.97 -0.99 26.43
CA ASP A 47 11.91 -0.43 25.45
C ASP A 47 12.71 -1.52 24.70
N GLU A 48 12.89 -2.70 25.30
CA GLU A 48 13.52 -3.88 24.68
C GLU A 48 12.75 -4.46 23.48
N ASN A 49 11.46 -4.14 23.33
CA ASN A 49 10.59 -4.61 22.26
C ASN A 49 10.37 -3.56 21.16
N CYS A 50 11.08 -2.43 21.21
CA CYS A 50 10.99 -1.37 20.23
C CYS A 50 12.23 -1.34 19.34
N LEU A 51 12.01 -1.08 18.05
CA LEU A 51 13.10 -0.74 17.14
C LEU A 51 13.46 0.74 17.39
N THR A 52 14.62 0.99 18.00
CA THR A 52 15.04 2.33 18.44
C THR A 52 15.73 3.15 17.35
N ASP A 53 16.28 2.49 16.33
CA ASP A 53 17.17 3.10 15.34
C ASP A 53 16.77 2.69 13.90
N ILE A 54 15.57 3.08 13.48
CA ILE A 54 15.15 2.96 12.07
C ILE A 54 15.33 4.30 11.41
N GLU A 55 16.23 4.35 10.44
CA GLU A 55 16.34 5.45 9.48
C GLU A 55 16.03 4.91 8.09
N LEU A 56 15.20 5.64 7.34
CA LEU A 56 14.93 5.39 5.93
C LEU A 56 15.09 6.71 5.20
N THR A 57 16.03 6.77 4.26
CA THR A 57 16.25 7.96 3.44
C THR A 57 15.57 7.84 2.09
N VAL A 58 15.37 8.98 1.43
CA VAL A 58 14.87 9.00 0.04
C VAL A 58 15.81 8.23 -0.88
N ASP A 59 17.12 8.33 -0.66
CA ASP A 59 18.14 7.64 -1.45
C ASP A 59 18.09 6.11 -1.28
N ASP A 60 17.59 5.61 -0.14
CA ASP A 60 17.37 4.18 0.07
C ASP A 60 16.10 3.69 -0.64
N ILE A 61 15.06 4.52 -0.68
CA ILE A 61 13.72 4.12 -1.14
C ILE A 61 13.55 4.28 -2.65
N LEU A 62 14.05 5.36 -3.26
CA LEU A 62 13.87 5.62 -4.69
C LEU A 62 14.38 4.47 -5.59
N PRO A 63 15.59 3.90 -5.35
CA PRO A 63 16.06 2.77 -6.15
C PRO A 63 15.15 1.53 -6.04
N LEU A 64 14.57 1.31 -4.86
CA LEU A 64 13.65 0.20 -4.62
C LEU A 64 12.35 0.38 -5.42
N LEU A 65 11.77 1.59 -5.37
CA LEU A 65 10.57 1.93 -6.16
C LEU A 65 10.85 1.77 -7.66
N HIS A 66 11.99 2.25 -8.15
CA HIS A 66 12.35 2.15 -9.56
C HIS A 66 12.63 0.70 -10.01
N SER A 67 12.98 -0.19 -9.09
CA SER A 67 13.19 -1.62 -9.37
C SER A 67 11.90 -2.44 -9.48
N LEU A 68 10.74 -1.87 -9.15
CA LEU A 68 9.47 -2.58 -9.16
C LEU A 68 9.08 -3.05 -10.56
N ASN A 69 8.60 -4.29 -10.64
CA ASN A 69 8.05 -4.87 -11.86
C ASN A 69 6.56 -4.49 -11.99
N GLU A 70 6.26 -3.62 -12.95
CA GLU A 70 4.93 -3.06 -13.21
C GLU A 70 3.89 -4.09 -13.66
N HIS A 71 4.33 -5.26 -14.15
CA HIS A 71 3.44 -6.32 -14.62
C HIS A 71 2.98 -7.27 -13.52
N LYS A 72 3.40 -7.05 -12.27
CA LYS A 72 2.89 -7.85 -11.15
C LYS A 72 1.48 -7.40 -10.78
N ALA A 73 0.65 -8.39 -10.44
CA ALA A 73 -0.68 -8.15 -9.92
C ALA A 73 -0.59 -7.35 -8.61
N THR A 74 -1.58 -6.48 -8.44
CA THR A 74 -1.77 -5.66 -7.25
C THR A 74 -2.08 -6.52 -6.03
N GLY A 75 -1.63 -6.06 -4.85
CA GLY A 75 -1.94 -6.69 -3.58
C GLY A 75 -3.37 -6.46 -3.11
N LEU A 76 -3.67 -6.85 -1.87
CA LEU A 76 -4.96 -6.56 -1.21
C LEU A 76 -5.17 -5.05 -0.98
N ASP A 77 -4.10 -4.26 -1.11
CA ASP A 77 -4.10 -2.81 -0.98
C ASP A 77 -4.67 -2.07 -2.19
N GLY A 78 -4.79 -2.72 -3.35
CA GLY A 78 -5.23 -2.05 -4.58
C GLY A 78 -4.18 -1.11 -5.19
N ILE A 79 -2.97 -1.00 -4.62
CA ILE A 79 -1.91 -0.10 -5.09
C ILE A 79 -0.95 -0.86 -6.02
N SER A 80 -1.00 -0.54 -7.32
CA SER A 80 -0.17 -1.23 -8.30
C SER A 80 1.29 -0.76 -8.29
N ASN A 81 2.21 -1.63 -8.68
CA ASN A 81 3.63 -1.29 -8.87
C ASN A 81 3.84 -0.16 -9.89
N LYS A 82 2.93 -0.02 -10.85
CA LYS A 82 2.95 1.06 -11.83
C LYS A 82 2.71 2.41 -11.17
N ILE A 83 1.66 2.53 -10.35
CA ILE A 83 1.34 3.75 -9.61
C ILE A 83 2.49 4.13 -8.67
N LEU A 84 3.04 3.15 -7.94
CA LEU A 84 4.18 3.39 -7.03
C LEU A 84 5.39 4.00 -7.75
N LYS A 85 5.67 3.54 -8.98
CA LYS A 85 6.74 4.08 -9.81
C LYS A 85 6.46 5.49 -10.31
N GLU A 86 5.25 5.72 -10.82
CA GLU A 86 4.83 7.04 -11.32
C GLU A 86 4.89 8.11 -10.23
N THR A 87 4.61 7.75 -8.97
CA THR A 87 4.71 8.68 -7.83
C THR A 87 6.14 8.90 -7.30
N ALA A 88 7.10 8.13 -7.81
CA ALA A 88 8.51 8.22 -7.39
C ALA A 88 9.35 9.14 -8.31
N GLU A 89 8.77 9.63 -9.41
CA GLU A 89 9.39 10.60 -10.34
C GLU A 89 9.32 12.04 -9.83
#